data_AF-A0A2N1HVP8-F1
#
_entry.id   AF-A0A2N1HVP8-F1
#
_cell.length_a   1.000
_cell.length_b   1.000
_cell.length_c   1.000
_cell.angle_alpha   90.00
_cell.angle_beta   90.00
_cell.angle_gamma   90.00
#
_symmetry.space_group_name_H-M   'P 1'
#
loop_
_entity.id
_entity.type
_entity.pdbx_description
1 polymer ?
#
loop_
_entity_poly.entity_id
_entity_poly.type
_entity_poly.pdbx_seq_one_letter_code
_entity_poly.pdbx_strand_id
1 'polypeptide(L)'
;MSYSTQEILQSPSFLALLKARRNVRITMTLLSLSSYAFFVGGIVLYKDWFASPIVDGSSIPVGIPATILVIIFMVTLQYIYTKISDDYLDVLQAKVKKELSL
;
A
#
# COMPACT_ATOMS: atom_id res chain seq x y z
N MET A 1 0.74 9.45 36.80
CA MET A 1 -0.67 9.04 36.88
C MET A 1 -0.93 8.13 35.70
N SER A 2 -1.41 6.91 35.93
CA SER A 2 -1.83 6.05 34.81
C SER A 2 -3.14 6.59 34.28
N TYR A 3 -3.19 6.98 33.00
CA TYR A 3 -4.44 7.36 32.34
C TYR A 3 -5.40 6.17 32.34
N SER A 4 -6.69 6.42 32.50
CA SER A 4 -7.72 5.42 32.27
C SER A 4 -7.88 5.15 30.77
N THR A 5 -8.34 3.95 30.42
CA THR A 5 -8.55 3.56 29.01
C THR A 5 -9.46 4.53 28.27
N GLN A 6 -10.47 5.09 28.94
CA GLN A 6 -11.41 6.04 28.33
C GLN A 6 -10.74 7.39 28.01
N GLU A 7 -9.84 7.87 28.86
CA GLU A 7 -9.08 9.10 28.63
C GLU A 7 -8.10 8.96 27.46
N ILE A 8 -7.45 7.80 27.33
CA ILE A 8 -6.56 7.49 26.21
C ILE A 8 -7.33 7.50 24.89
N LEU A 9 -8.48 6.83 24.85
CA LEU A 9 -9.32 6.72 23.65
C LEU A 9 -9.90 8.05 23.18
N GLN A 10 -10.11 9.00 24.11
CA GLN A 10 -10.61 10.34 23.78
C GLN A 10 -9.48 11.37 23.55
N SER A 11 -8.22 11.00 23.76
CA SER A 11 -7.11 11.94 23.59
C SER A 11 -6.99 12.38 22.11
N PRO A 12 -6.84 13.69 21.83
CA PRO A 12 -6.70 14.20 20.46
C PRO A 12 -5.54 13.56 19.71
N SER A 13 -4.42 13.32 20.39
CA SER A 13 -3.21 12.71 19.82
C SER A 13 -3.46 11.26 19.38
N PHE A 14 -4.18 10.46 20.18
CA PHE A 14 -4.54 9.09 19.82
C PHE A 14 -5.54 9.04 18.65
N LEU A 15 -6.54 9.93 18.64
CA LEU A 15 -7.49 10.03 17.53
C LEU A 15 -6.79 10.45 16.22
N ALA A 16 -5.80 11.35 16.29
CA ALA A 16 -4.97 11.73 15.14
C ALA A 16 -4.16 10.54 14.60
N LEU A 17 -3.55 9.74 15.48
CA LEU A 17 -2.86 8.50 15.10
C LEU A 17 -3.80 7.50 14.44
N LEU A 18 -5.00 7.30 14.98
CA LEU A 18 -5.99 6.40 14.39
C LEU A 18 -6.43 6.85 13.00
N LYS A 19 -6.66 8.16 12.80
CA LYS A 19 -7.01 8.74 11.51
C LYS A 19 -5.87 8.58 10.50
N ALA A 20 -4.64 8.85 10.90
CA ALA A 20 -3.44 8.67 10.08
C ALA A 20 -3.29 7.21 9.60
N ARG A 21 -3.35 6.25 10.54
CA ARG A 21 -3.29 4.81 10.22
C ARG A 21 -4.41 4.38 9.29
N ARG A 22 -5.64 4.84 9.56
CA ARG A 22 -6.80 4.51 8.74
C ARG A 22 -6.63 5.01 7.31
N ASN A 23 -6.16 6.25 7.14
CA ASN A 23 -5.96 6.82 5.81
C ASN A 23 -4.89 6.04 5.05
N VAL A 24 -3.73 5.79 5.64
CA VAL A 24 -2.66 4.99 5.00
C VAL A 24 -3.19 3.61 4.62
N ARG A 25 -3.89 2.93 5.54
CA ARG A 25 -4.47 1.60 5.27
C ARG A 25 -5.44 1.63 4.09
N ILE A 26 -6.41 2.54 4.09
CA ILE A 26 -7.42 2.64 3.03
C ILE A 26 -6.75 2.96 1.69
N THR A 27 -5.84 3.94 1.66
CA THR A 27 -5.12 4.31 0.44
C THR A 27 -4.33 3.13 -0.12
N MET A 28 -3.57 2.42 0.71
CA MET A 28 -2.78 1.26 0.25
C MET A 28 -3.65 0.09 -0.20
N THR A 29 -4.74 -0.18 0.53
CA THR A 29 -5.72 -1.21 0.13
C THR A 29 -6.36 -0.86 -1.21
N LEU A 30 -6.82 0.37 -1.40
CA LEU A 30 -7.41 0.81 -2.67
C LEU A 30 -6.42 0.73 -3.82
N LEU A 31 -5.16 1.12 -3.59
CA LEU A 31 -4.14 1.11 -4.62
C LEU A 31 -3.76 -0.32 -5.02
N SER A 32 -3.60 -1.22 -4.04
CA SER A 32 -3.40 -2.65 -4.28
C SER A 32 -4.57 -3.29 -5.04
N LEU A 33 -5.82 -3.04 -4.61
CA LEU A 33 -7.03 -3.52 -5.30
C LEU A 33 -7.12 -2.99 -6.73
N SER A 34 -6.84 -1.70 -6.93
CA SER A 34 -6.87 -1.07 -8.25
C SER A 34 -5.84 -1.69 -9.18
N SER A 35 -4.61 -1.89 -8.70
CA SER A 35 -3.55 -2.52 -9.49
C SER A 35 -3.85 -3.98 -9.82
N TYR A 36 -4.42 -4.74 -8.87
CA TYR A 36 -4.86 -6.10 -9.11
C TYR A 36 -5.98 -6.16 -10.16
N ALA A 37 -7.03 -5.35 -9.99
CA ALA A 37 -8.16 -5.30 -10.91
C ALA A 37 -7.72 -4.85 -12.31
N PHE A 38 -6.82 -3.88 -12.39
CA PHE A 38 -6.25 -3.40 -13.66
C PHE A 38 -5.47 -4.51 -14.37
N PHE A 39 -4.59 -5.22 -13.66
CA PHE A 39 -3.75 -6.24 -14.27
C PHE A 39 -4.55 -7.48 -14.68
N VAL A 40 -5.35 -8.04 -13.77
CA VAL A 40 -6.17 -9.22 -14.06
C VAL A 40 -7.25 -8.90 -15.09
N GLY A 41 -7.91 -7.74 -14.95
CA GLY A 41 -8.87 -7.26 -15.94
C GLY A 41 -8.22 -7.08 -17.32
N GLY A 42 -7.01 -6.51 -17.37
CA GLY A 42 -6.23 -6.38 -18.60
C GLY A 42 -5.95 -7.73 -19.27
N ILE A 43 -5.53 -8.73 -18.51
CA ILE A 43 -5.29 -10.08 -19.03
C ILE A 43 -6.56 -10.70 -19.60
N VAL A 44 -7.69 -10.58 -18.89
CA VAL A 44 -8.95 -11.19 -19.30
C VAL A 44 -9.54 -10.50 -20.53
N LEU A 45 -9.54 -9.17 -20.55
CA LEU A 45 -10.15 -8.37 -21.61
C LEU A 45 -9.28 -8.29 -22.88
N TYR A 46 -7.96 -8.35 -22.74
CA TYR A 46 -6.98 -8.20 -23.84
C TYR A 46 -6.07 -9.42 -23.99
N LYS A 47 -6.60 -10.62 -23.76
CA LYS A 47 -5.86 -11.89 -23.79
C LYS A 47 -4.98 -12.04 -25.05
N ASP A 48 -5.51 -11.72 -26.23
CA ASP A 48 -4.79 -11.90 -27.49
C ASP A 48 -3.59 -10.94 -27.60
N TRP A 49 -3.71 -9.72 -27.05
CA TRP A 49 -2.62 -8.76 -26.98
C TRP A 49 -1.55 -9.18 -25.97
N PHE A 50 -1.95 -9.72 -24.81
CA PHE A 50 -0.99 -10.27 -23.84
C PHE A 50 -0.24 -11.50 -24.39
N ALA A 51 -0.87 -12.26 -25.28
CA ALA A 51 -0.28 -13.43 -25.94
C ALA A 51 0.55 -13.06 -27.20
N SER A 52 0.44 -11.84 -27.70
CA SER A 52 1.17 -11.43 -28.90
C SER A 52 2.67 -11.36 -28.63
N PRO A 53 3.52 -11.70 -29.62
CA PRO A 53 4.95 -11.57 -29.47
C PRO A 53 5.36 -10.10 -29.36
N ILE A 54 6.38 -9.82 -28.55
CA ILE A 54 6.85 -8.44 -28.34
C ILE A 54 7.47 -7.81 -29.60
N VAL A 55 8.07 -8.64 -30.45
CA VAL A 55 8.67 -8.28 -31.73
C VAL A 55 8.42 -9.43 -32.70
N ASP A 56 8.23 -9.12 -33.98
CA ASP A 56 8.05 -10.12 -35.04
C ASP A 56 9.20 -11.14 -35.03
N GLY A 57 8.86 -12.42 -34.92
CA GLY A 57 9.82 -13.53 -34.80
C GLY A 57 10.25 -13.88 -33.37
N SER A 58 9.82 -13.13 -32.35
CA SER A 58 10.08 -13.47 -30.95
C SER A 58 9.09 -14.52 -30.42
N SER A 59 9.57 -15.45 -29.59
CA SER A 59 8.72 -16.38 -28.84
C SER A 59 8.28 -15.84 -27.48
N ILE A 60 8.64 -14.59 -27.14
CA ILE A 60 8.31 -13.96 -25.85
C ILE A 60 7.02 -13.15 -25.99
N PRO A 61 5.94 -13.53 -25.28
CA PRO A 61 4.70 -12.76 -25.28
C PRO A 61 4.84 -11.43 -24.52
N VAL A 62 4.13 -10.40 -24.97
CA VAL A 62 4.06 -9.07 -24.32
C VAL A 62 3.62 -9.16 -22.85
N GLY A 63 2.84 -10.18 -22.50
CA GLY A 63 2.41 -10.42 -21.13
C GLY A 63 3.54 -10.67 -20.13
N ILE A 64 4.69 -11.21 -20.57
CA ILE A 64 5.84 -11.44 -19.68
C ILE A 64 6.45 -10.10 -19.21
N PRO A 65 6.89 -9.19 -20.11
CA PRO A 65 7.31 -7.85 -19.71
C PRO A 65 6.28 -7.08 -18.89
N ALA A 66 4.99 -7.18 -19.25
CA ALA A 66 3.92 -6.53 -18.52
C ALA A 66 3.83 -7.02 -17.06
N THR A 67 3.98 -8.32 -16.84
CA THR A 67 4.02 -8.92 -15.50
C THR A 67 5.23 -8.41 -14.71
N ILE A 68 6.41 -8.36 -15.34
CA ILE A 68 7.64 -7.84 -14.69
C ILE A 68 7.44 -6.39 -14.25
N LEU A 69 6.83 -5.54 -15.09
CA LEU A 69 6.52 -4.15 -14.74
C LEU A 69 5.60 -4.06 -13.52
N VAL A 70 4.56 -4.89 -13.45
CA VAL A 70 3.66 -4.92 -12.29
C VAL A 70 4.36 -5.39 -11.03
N ILE A 71 5.27 -6.38 -11.12
CA ILE A 71 6.07 -6.81 -9.97
C ILE A 71 6.95 -5.67 -9.45
N ILE A 72 7.66 -4.97 -10.34
CA ILE A 72 8.50 -3.82 -9.97
C ILE A 72 7.65 -2.74 -9.28
N PHE A 73 6.47 -2.46 -9.85
CA PHE A 73 5.52 -1.52 -9.25
C PHE A 73 5.08 -1.95 -7.84
N MET A 74 4.75 -3.23 -7.63
CA MET A 74 4.33 -3.74 -6.32
C MET A 74 5.45 -3.69 -5.28
N VAL A 75 6.69 -4.03 -5.66
CA VAL A 75 7.85 -3.91 -4.78
C VAL A 75 8.10 -2.45 -4.40
N THR A 76 7.97 -1.55 -5.37
CA THR A 76 8.10 -0.10 -5.14
C THR A 76 7.03 0.40 -4.18
N LEU A 77 5.78 -0.06 -4.36
CA LEU A 77 4.68 0.29 -3.46
C LEU A 77 4.93 -0.21 -2.03
N GLN A 78 5.43 -1.44 -1.87
CA GLN A 78 5.81 -1.99 -0.58
C GLN A 78 6.90 -1.16 0.10
N TYR A 79 7.91 -0.72 -0.65
CA TYR A 79 8.95 0.16 -0.15
C TYR A 79 8.39 1.51 0.32
N ILE A 80 7.54 2.14 -0.50
CA ILE A 80 6.87 3.41 -0.15
C ILE A 80 6.04 3.24 1.13
N TYR A 81 5.28 2.15 1.24
CA TYR A 81 4.50 1.86 2.44
C TYR A 81 5.38 1.74 3.69
N THR A 82 6.48 0.99 3.58
CA THR A 82 7.43 0.79 4.69
C THR A 82 8.01 2.14 5.14
N LYS A 83 8.45 2.97 4.19
CA LYS A 83 8.97 4.30 4.49
C LYS A 83 7.92 5.21 5.17
N ILE A 84 6.67 5.19 4.71
CA ILE A 84 5.58 5.95 5.36
C ILE A 84 5.33 5.43 6.77
N SER A 85 5.43 4.12 6.99
CA SER A 85 5.28 3.53 8.32
C SER A 85 6.36 4.05 9.27
N ASP A 86 7.62 3.93 8.86
CA ASP A 86 8.78 4.26 9.69
C ASP A 86 8.87 5.77 9.97
N ASP A 87 8.76 6.60 8.92
CA ASP A 87 9.00 8.04 9.04
C ASP A 87 7.83 8.81 9.67
N TYR A 88 6.60 8.31 9.50
CA TYR A 88 5.39 9.04 9.89
C TYR A 88 4.57 8.33 10.96
N LEU A 89 4.21 7.06 10.75
CA LEU A 89 3.31 6.36 11.68
C LEU A 89 4.02 5.99 12.99
N ASP A 90 5.27 5.56 12.93
CA ASP A 90 6.04 5.17 14.10
C ASP A 90 6.46 6.39 14.92
N VAL A 91 6.86 7.48 14.25
CA VAL A 91 7.12 8.77 14.92
C VAL A 91 5.87 9.28 15.63
N LEU A 92 4.70 9.22 14.99
CA LEU A 92 3.44 9.64 15.59
C LEU A 92 3.05 8.73 16.76
N GLN A 93 3.26 7.42 16.64
CA GLN A 93 3.02 6.47 17.72
C GLN A 93 3.94 6.74 18.92
N ALA A 94 5.23 6.99 18.70
CA ALA A 94 6.18 7.29 19.76
C ALA A 94 5.82 8.58 20.51
N LYS A 95 5.34 9.62 19.80
CA LYS A 95 4.83 10.86 20.42
C LYS A 95 3.62 10.59 21.32
N VAL A 96 2.61 9.88 20.81
CA VAL A 96 1.40 9.53 21.57
C VAL A 96 1.75 8.70 22.81
N LYS A 97 2.67 7.74 22.67
CA LYS A 97 3.13 6.90 23.79
C LYS A 97 3.78 7.75 24.89
N LYS A 98 4.67 8.68 24.51
CA LYS A 98 5.34 9.59 25.44
C LYS A 98 4.37 10.53 26.14
N GLU A 99 3.39 11.10 25.41
CA GLU A 99 2.38 12.01 25.96
C GLU A 99 1.46 11.32 26.97
N LEU A 100 1.06 10.08 26.69
CA LEU A 100 0.17 9.30 27.56
C LEU A 100 0.91 8.50 28.63
N SER A 101 2.23 8.69 28.77
CA SER A 101 3.09 7.95 29.73
C SER A 101 2.94 6.42 29.65
N LEU A 102 2.71 5.90 28.44
CA LEU A 102 2.61 4.46 28.13
C LEU A 102 3.96 3.82 27.84
#